data_AF-A0A3S4HPZ5-F1
#
_entry.id   AF-A0A3S4HPZ5-F1
#
_cell.length_a   1.000
_cell.length_b   1.000
_cell.length_c   1.000
_cell.angle_alpha   90.00
_cell.angle_beta   90.00
_cell.angle_gamma   90.00
#
_symmetry.space_group_name_H-M   'P 1'
#
loop_
_entity.id
_entity.type
_entity.pdbx_description
1 polymer ?
#
loop_
_entity_poly.entity_id
_entity_poly.type
_entity_poly.pdbx_seq_one_letter_code
_entity_poly.pdbx_strand_id
1 'polypeptide(L)' 'MTVAIKIDAAVRALQIEHPASNVDACVTLSQGVAVIEPETGADSERLLRLADDQLYLAKRTGRGRVCAV' A
#
# COMPACT_ATOMS: atom_id res chain seq x y z
N MET A 1 1.25 -4.13 10.27
CA MET A 1 1.99 -3.71 9.05
C MET A 1 3.00 -4.73 8.52
N THR A 2 3.44 -5.75 9.29
CA THR A 2 4.49 -6.71 8.89
C THR A 2 4.27 -7.40 7.54
N VAL A 3 3.04 -7.79 7.23
CA VAL A 3 2.71 -8.47 5.96
C VAL A 3 2.93 -7.53 4.76
N ALA A 4 2.46 -6.29 4.84
CA ALA A 4 2.64 -5.29 3.78
C ALA A 4 4.13 -5.02 3.46
N ILE A 5 4.95 -4.90 4.51
CA ILE A 5 6.41 -4.70 4.37
C ILE A 5 7.06 -5.94 3.73
N LYS A 6 6.66 -7.15 4.12
CA LYS A 6 7.17 -8.38 3.50
C LYS A 6 6.80 -8.49 2.03
N ILE A 7 5.59 -8.08 1.66
CA ILE A 7 5.14 -8.05 0.27
C ILE A 7 5.98 -7.05 -0.55
N ASP A 8 6.22 -5.84 -0.02
CA ASP A 8 7.08 -4.84 -0.70
C ASP A 8 8.50 -5.37 -0.90
N ALA A 9 9.10 -5.93 0.15
CA ALA A 9 10.44 -6.51 0.10
C ALA A 9 10.51 -7.66 -0.92
N ALA A 10 9.51 -8.54 -0.96
CA ALA A 10 9.44 -9.64 -1.90
C ALA A 10 9.36 -9.15 -3.35
N VAL A 11 8.54 -8.14 -3.65
CA VAL A 11 8.44 -7.58 -5.01
C VAL A 11 9.73 -6.88 -5.42
N ARG A 12 10.32 -6.08 -4.52
CA ARG A 12 11.61 -5.42 -4.79
C ARG A 12 12.71 -6.44 -5.04
N ALA A 13 12.74 -7.57 -4.32
CA ALA A 13 13.74 -8.62 -4.50
C ALA A 13 13.68 -9.29 -5.88
N LEU A 14 12.54 -9.23 -6.59
CA LEU A 14 12.43 -9.74 -7.96
C LEU A 14 13.20 -8.90 -8.98
N GLN A 15 13.53 -7.64 -8.66
CA GLN A 15 14.29 -6.73 -9.53
C GLN A 15 13.72 -6.64 -10.95
N ILE A 16 12.39 -6.64 -11.06
CA ILE A 16 11.71 -6.51 -12.35
C ILE A 16 12.00 -5.11 -12.89
N GLU A 17 12.72 -5.01 -13.99
CA GLU A 17 13.09 -3.74 -14.62
C GLU A 17 11.84 -2.93 -15.01
N HIS A 18 11.89 -1.63 -14.75
CA HIS A 18 10.83 -0.71 -15.11
C HIS A 18 11.41 0.50 -15.86
N PRO A 19 11.99 0.32 -17.06
CA PRO A 19 12.76 1.36 -17.74
C PRO A 19 11.95 2.59 -18.14
N ALA A 20 10.63 2.46 -18.30
CA ALA A 20 9.73 3.56 -18.61
C ALA A 20 9.22 4.33 -17.37
N SER A 21 9.63 3.94 -16.16
CA SER A 21 9.19 4.57 -14.92
C SER A 21 10.08 5.77 -14.57
N ASN A 22 9.45 6.90 -14.26
CA ASN A 22 10.13 8.07 -13.71
C ASN A 22 10.23 8.02 -12.17
N VAL A 23 9.85 6.91 -11.54
CA VAL A 23 9.72 6.79 -10.07
C VAL A 23 10.83 5.92 -9.46
N ASP A 24 11.09 4.76 -10.05
CA ASP A 24 12.07 3.78 -9.58
C ASP A 24 12.49 2.94 -10.79
N ALA A 25 13.73 2.44 -10.80
CA ALA A 25 14.29 1.62 -11.88
C ALA A 25 13.68 0.22 -11.94
N CYS A 26 13.03 -0.20 -10.87
CA CYS A 26 12.33 -1.49 -10.76
C CYS A 26 10.85 -1.31 -10.39
N VAL A 27 10.06 -2.36 -10.61
CA VAL A 27 8.66 -2.41 -10.19
C VAL A 27 8.56 -2.36 -8.67
N THR A 28 7.70 -1.49 -8.15
CA THR A 28 7.40 -1.34 -6.72
C THR A 28 5.90 -1.32 -6.46
N LEU A 29 5.49 -1.50 -5.20
CA LEU A 29 4.09 -1.46 -4.80
C LEU A 29 3.80 -0.25 -3.91
N SER A 30 2.68 0.43 -4.16
CA SER A 30 2.08 1.34 -3.18
C SER A 30 1.00 0.56 -2.44
N GLN A 31 1.00 0.62 -1.12
CA GLN A 31 0.10 -0.17 -0.28
C GLN A 31 -0.60 0.73 0.74
N GLY A 32 -1.92 0.61 0.83
CA GLY A 32 -2.73 1.22 1.88
C GLY A 32 -3.21 0.15 2.85
N VAL A 33 -3.00 0.37 4.14
CA VAL A 33 -3.40 -0.56 5.21
C VAL A 33 -4.31 0.18 6.18
N ALA A 34 -5.43 -0.42 6.55
CA ALA A 34 -6.28 0.11 7.60
C ALA A 34 -6.61 -0.97 8.62
N VAL A 35 -6.71 -0.58 9.88
CA VAL A 35 -7.24 -1.41 10.96
C VAL A 35 -8.34 -0.63 11.68
N ILE A 36 -9.46 -1.29 11.94
CA ILE A 36 -10.53 -0.73 12.76
C ILE A 36 -10.90 -1.71 13.87
N GLU A 37 -11.32 -1.18 15.00
CA GLU A 37 -12.07 -1.99 15.96
C GLU A 37 -13.49 -2.22 15.40
N PRO A 38 -13.95 -3.47 15.35
CA PRO A 38 -15.30 -3.76 14.87
C PRO A 38 -16.33 -3.26 15.89
N GLU A 39 -17.17 -2.33 15.47
CA GLU A 39 -18.31 -1.85 16.25
C GLU A 39 -19.59 -2.59 15.82
N THR A 40 -20.55 -2.74 16.72
CA THR A 40 -21.85 -3.33 16.39
C THR A 40 -22.56 -2.47 15.35
N GLY A 41 -22.84 -3.03 14.18
CA GLY A 41 -23.40 -2.30 13.04
C GLY A 41 -22.36 -1.57 12.19
N ALA A 42 -21.06 -1.82 12.39
CA ALA A 42 -20.01 -1.26 11.57
C ALA A 42 -20.13 -1.70 10.11
N ASP A 43 -20.01 -0.72 9.22
CA ASP A 43 -19.99 -0.90 7.78
C ASP A 43 -18.58 -1.35 7.33
N SER A 44 -18.49 -2.52 6.71
CA SER A 44 -17.23 -3.03 6.15
C SER A 44 -16.67 -2.14 5.05
N GLU A 45 -17.51 -1.35 4.36
CA GLU A 45 -17.03 -0.37 3.40
C GLU A 45 -16.20 0.74 4.08
N ARG A 46 -16.42 1.04 5.37
CA ARG A 46 -15.58 2.00 6.10
C ARG A 46 -14.13 1.52 6.16
N LEU A 47 -13.90 0.24 6.44
CA LEU A 47 -12.55 -0.34 6.46
C LEU A 47 -11.90 -0.26 5.07
N LEU A 48 -12.66 -0.59 4.02
CA LEU A 48 -12.18 -0.52 2.64
C LEU A 48 -11.83 0.91 2.22
N ARG A 49 -12.69 1.89 2.55
CA ARG A 49 -12.44 3.31 2.28
C ARG A 49 -11.16 3.79 2.97
N LEU A 50 -10.97 3.46 4.25
CA LEU A 50 -9.75 3.81 4.98
C LEU A 50 -8.50 3.19 4.34
N ALA A 51 -8.57 1.92 3.91
CA ALA A 51 -7.45 1.28 3.23
C ALA A 51 -7.14 1.95 1.88
N ASP A 52 -8.16 2.31 1.10
CA ASP A 52 -7.99 3.00 -0.19
C ASP A 52 -7.46 4.43 -0.02
N ASP A 53 -7.90 5.15 1.01
CA ASP A 53 -7.36 6.47 1.38
C ASP A 53 -5.86 6.39 1.66
N GLN A 54 -5.42 5.38 2.40
CA GLN A 54 -3.99 5.13 2.65
C GLN A 54 -3.25 4.73 1.37
N LEU A 55 -3.88 3.99 0.46
CA LEU A 55 -3.29 3.64 -0.84
C LEU A 55 -3.08 4.89 -1.70
N TYR A 56 -4.07 5.79 -1.73
CA TYR A 56 -3.94 7.08 -2.40
C TYR A 56 -2.88 7.95 -1.74
N LEU A 57 -2.78 7.97 -0.41
CA LEU A 57 -1.71 8.68 0.28
C LEU A 57 -0.33 8.15 -0.11
N ALA A 58 -0.13 6.82 -0.13
CA ALA A 58 1.11 6.21 -0.59
C ALA A 58 1.46 6.63 -2.03
N LYS A 59 0.47 6.63 -2.93
CA LYS A 59 0.65 7.05 -4.33
C LYS A 59 1.02 8.54 -4.46
N ARG A 60 0.39 9.43 -3.68
CA ARG A 60 0.61 10.88 -3.76
C ARG A 60 1.91 11.33 -3.10
N THR A 61 2.37 10.61 -2.07
CA THR A 61 3.57 11.01 -1.30
C THR A 61 4.87 10.44 -1.86
N GLY A 62 4.82 9.71 -2.97
CA GLY A 62 6.01 9.26 -3.71
C GLY A 62 6.03 7.78 -4.08
N ARG A 63 4.89 7.08 -3.98
CA ARG A 63 4.71 5.67 -4.43
C ARG A 63 5.69 4.72 -3.73
N GLY A 64 5.66 3.44 -4.13
CA GLY A 64 6.61 2.41 -3.68
C GLY A 64 6.73 2.26 -2.15
N ARG A 65 5.66 2.51 -1.40
CA ARG A 65 5.66 2.60 0.06
C ARG A 65 4.35 2.13 0.67
N VAL A 66 4.39 1.95 1.98
CA VAL A 66 3.23 1.59 2.81
C VAL A 66 2.78 2.82 3.60
N CYS A 67 1.49 3.15 3.52
CA CYS A 67 0.82 4.07 4.44
C CYS A 67 -0.24 3.29 5.22
N ALA A 68 -0.45 3.66 6.49
CA ALA A 68 -1.38 2.93 7.35
C ALA A 68 -2.11 3.85 8.32
N VAL A 69 -3.33 3.43 8.69
CA VAL A 69 -4.18 4.04 9.72
C VAL A 69 -4.80 2.96 10.61
#